data_AF-A0A9N9CCA9-F1
#
_entry.id   AF-A0A9N9CCA9-F1
#
_cell.length_a   1.000
_cell.length_b   1.000
_cell.length_c   1.000
_cell.angle_alpha   90.00
_cell.angle_beta   90.00
_cell.angle_gamma   90.00
#
_symmetry.space_group_name_H-M   'P 1'
#
loop_
_entity.id
_entity.type
_entity.pdbx_description
1 polymer ?
#
loop_
_entity_poly.entity_id
_entity_poly.type
_entity_poly.pdbx_seq_one_letter_code
_entity_poly.pdbx_strand_id
1 'polypeptide(L)'
;MVNNNILIIGITGNGKSALANLLVNTDEFGENNRDISEEDILLRIGEGICSAKEGISQVLFVFGGRFGPEQIAAFNTFKKFISESGITKYTTLIRTNFPSFRDQKSCEEDRQSLLSEDNKDLKETINSCNGIIYVDNPPIPEIDEEDADSDDEEEISRIKEKKQEARKIVLNHLAKNCCQTPYKLKK
;
A
#
# COMPACT_ATOMS: atom_id res chain seq x y z
N MET A 1 -4.29 -6.61 -24.33
CA MET A 1 -4.57 -6.11 -22.97
C MET A 1 -3.36 -6.46 -22.12
N VAL A 2 -2.72 -5.49 -21.48
CA VAL A 2 -1.66 -5.79 -20.52
C VAL A 2 -2.36 -6.18 -19.23
N ASN A 3 -2.24 -7.45 -18.82
CA ASN A 3 -2.74 -7.87 -17.52
C ASN A 3 -1.81 -7.28 -16.44
N ASN A 4 -2.37 -6.41 -15.60
CA ASN A 4 -1.65 -5.80 -14.50
C ASN A 4 -1.86 -6.63 -13.24
N ASN A 5 -0.99 -7.60 -13.01
CA ASN A 5 -1.01 -8.37 -11.77
C ASN A 5 -0.31 -7.57 -10.67
N ILE A 6 -1.09 -7.10 -9.69
CA ILE A 6 -0.59 -6.30 -8.58
C ILE A 6 -0.54 -7.16 -7.33
N LEU A 7 0.61 -7.16 -6.65
CA LEU A 7 0.77 -7.77 -5.34
C LEU A 7 0.68 -6.69 -4.26
N ILE A 8 -0.27 -6.80 -3.33
CA ILE A 8 -0.41 -5.88 -2.20
C ILE A 8 0.08 -6.57 -0.93
N ILE A 9 1.00 -5.93 -0.22
CA ILE A 9 1.66 -6.43 0.99
C ILE A 9 1.81 -5.31 2.01
N GLY A 10 2.19 -5.62 3.25
CA GLY A 10 2.30 -4.65 4.33
C GLY A 10 1.87 -5.23 5.69
N ILE A 11 2.05 -4.46 6.76
CA ILE A 11 1.67 -4.90 8.11
C ILE A 11 0.15 -4.88 8.30
N THR A 12 -0.36 -5.75 9.18
CA THR A 12 -1.79 -5.81 9.52
C THR A 12 -2.28 -4.50 10.13
N GLY A 13 -3.55 -4.15 9.91
CA GLY A 13 -4.15 -2.90 10.38
C GLY A 13 -3.74 -1.63 9.61
N ASN A 14 -2.86 -1.75 8.60
CA ASN A 14 -2.42 -0.60 7.78
C ASN A 14 -3.27 -0.37 6.53
N GLY A 15 -4.44 -1.00 6.40
CA GLY A 15 -5.37 -0.72 5.30
C GLY A 15 -5.01 -1.40 3.98
N LYS A 16 -4.34 -2.56 4.00
CA LYS A 16 -4.09 -3.37 2.78
C LYS A 16 -5.38 -3.78 2.09
N SER A 17 -6.30 -4.39 2.85
CA SER A 17 -7.58 -4.87 2.32
C SER A 17 -8.45 -3.70 1.89
N ALA A 18 -8.48 -2.62 2.68
CA ALA A 18 -9.14 -1.37 2.31
C ALA A 18 -8.59 -0.78 1.01
N LEU A 19 -7.26 -0.80 0.78
CA LEU A 19 -6.66 -0.36 -0.47
C LEU A 19 -7.03 -1.30 -1.64
N ALA A 20 -7.02 -2.61 -1.42
CA ALA A 20 -7.42 -3.59 -2.44
C ALA A 20 -8.88 -3.35 -2.87
N ASN A 21 -9.79 -3.30 -1.91
CA ASN A 21 -11.20 -2.94 -2.07
C ASN A 21 -11.36 -1.60 -2.81
N LEU A 22 -10.60 -0.58 -2.42
CA LEU A 22 -10.59 0.73 -3.07
C LEU A 22 -10.14 0.67 -4.53
N LEU A 23 -9.23 -0.22 -4.91
CA LEU A 23 -8.73 -0.36 -6.28
C LEU A 23 -9.66 -1.19 -7.18
N VAL A 24 -10.34 -2.19 -6.63
CA VAL A 24 -11.26 -3.04 -7.40
C VAL A 24 -12.73 -2.60 -7.31
N ASN A 25 -13.06 -1.60 -6.47
CA ASN A 25 -14.44 -1.17 -6.16
C ASN A 25 -15.30 -2.33 -5.64
N THR A 26 -14.80 -3.06 -4.64
CA THR A 26 -15.52 -4.16 -3.97
C THR A 26 -15.27 -4.10 -2.47
N ASP A 27 -15.97 -4.93 -1.69
CA ASP A 27 -15.67 -5.15 -0.26
C ASP A 27 -15.28 -6.62 0.03
N GLU A 28 -14.78 -7.34 -0.99
CA GLU A 28 -14.46 -8.77 -0.92
C GLU A 28 -13.19 -9.08 -0.10
N PHE A 29 -12.29 -8.11 0.06
CA PHE A 29 -11.06 -8.30 0.83
C PHE A 29 -11.31 -7.95 2.29
N GLY A 30 -11.38 -8.97 3.15
CA GLY A 30 -11.42 -8.82 4.60
C GLY A 30 -10.03 -8.66 5.23
N GLU A 31 -9.98 -8.23 6.49
CA GLU A 31 -8.76 -8.35 7.31
C GLU A 31 -8.72 -9.69 8.02
N ASN A 32 -7.62 -10.43 7.85
CA ASN A 32 -7.35 -11.63 8.62
C ASN A 32 -6.20 -11.32 9.58
N ASN A 33 -6.52 -11.17 10.86
CA ASN A 33 -5.51 -10.98 11.91
C ASN A 33 -4.97 -12.36 12.30
N ARG A 34 -3.78 -12.70 11.81
CA ARG A 34 -3.05 -13.90 12.22
C ARG A 34 -1.65 -13.49 12.63
N ASP A 35 -1.17 -14.07 13.72
CA ASP A 35 0.25 -14.06 14.02
C ASP A 35 0.93 -14.99 13.01
N ILE A 36 1.82 -14.43 12.19
CA ILE A 36 2.46 -15.10 11.07
C ILE A 36 3.96 -15.03 11.32
N SER A 37 4.67 -16.17 11.25
CA SER A 37 6.14 -16.19 11.40
C SER A 37 6.84 -15.50 10.22
N GLU A 38 8.13 -15.19 10.36
CA GLU A 38 8.92 -14.66 9.23
C GLU A 38 8.95 -15.62 8.03
N GLU A 39 9.05 -16.94 8.27
CA GLU A 39 9.02 -17.92 7.17
C GLU A 39 7.68 -17.93 6.45
N ASP A 40 6.58 -17.84 7.21
CA ASP A 40 5.24 -17.81 6.63
C ASP A 40 5.01 -16.55 5.79
N ILE A 41 5.59 -15.40 6.17
CA ILE A 41 5.53 -14.15 5.37
C ILE A 41 6.18 -14.39 4.00
N LEU A 42 7.40 -14.93 3.97
CA LEU A 42 8.13 -15.20 2.72
C LEU A 42 7.38 -16.21 1.85
N LEU A 43 6.84 -17.26 2.46
CA LEU A 43 6.04 -18.27 1.77
C LEU A 43 4.81 -17.64 1.11
N ARG A 44 4.06 -16.79 1.82
CA ARG A 44 2.86 -16.12 1.30
C ARG A 44 3.18 -15.16 0.16
N ILE A 45 4.29 -14.43 0.26
CA ILE A 45 4.77 -13.57 -0.84
C ILE A 45 5.11 -14.44 -2.07
N GLY A 46 5.82 -15.55 -1.85
CA GLY A 46 6.15 -16.52 -2.89
C GLY A 46 4.92 -17.13 -3.56
N GLU A 47 3.93 -17.54 -2.77
CA GLU A 47 2.62 -18.04 -3.24
C GLU A 47 1.90 -17.00 -4.09
N GLY A 48 1.84 -15.74 -3.63
CA GLY A 48 1.22 -14.64 -4.37
C GLY A 48 1.88 -14.39 -5.73
N ILE A 49 3.21 -14.39 -5.77
CA ILE A 49 3.97 -14.22 -7.02
C ILE A 49 3.76 -15.43 -7.95
N CYS A 50 3.82 -16.65 -7.42
CA CYS A 50 3.63 -17.88 -8.20
C CYS A 50 2.20 -18.01 -8.74
N SER A 51 1.21 -17.49 -8.02
CA SER A 51 -0.20 -17.49 -8.45
C SER A 51 -0.42 -16.63 -9.69
N ALA A 52 0.36 -15.56 -9.86
CA ALA A 52 0.37 -14.73 -11.05
C ALA A 52 1.21 -15.38 -12.17
N LYS A 53 0.60 -16.27 -12.97
CA LYS A 53 1.27 -17.00 -14.07
C LYS A 53 2.05 -16.08 -15.04
N GLU A 54 1.50 -14.90 -15.30
CA GLU A 54 2.11 -13.90 -16.19
C GLU A 54 3.19 -13.06 -15.50
N GLY A 55 3.38 -13.24 -14.20
CA GLY A 55 4.28 -12.44 -13.35
C GLY A 55 3.57 -11.26 -12.71
N ILE A 56 4.24 -10.60 -11.79
CA ILE A 56 3.75 -9.42 -11.07
C ILE A 56 4.22 -8.16 -11.79
N SER A 57 3.30 -7.28 -12.18
CA SER A 57 3.64 -6.02 -12.84
C SER A 57 4.03 -4.95 -11.84
N GLN A 58 3.47 -4.97 -10.63
CA GLN A 58 3.78 -4.04 -9.54
C GLN A 58 3.54 -4.67 -8.17
N VAL A 59 4.31 -4.22 -7.19
CA VAL A 59 4.13 -4.52 -5.77
C VAL A 59 3.76 -3.23 -5.05
N LEU A 60 2.72 -3.25 -4.22
CA LEU A 60 2.34 -2.15 -3.35
C LEU A 60 2.63 -2.55 -1.90
N PHE A 61 3.58 -1.86 -1.27
CA PHE A 61 3.86 -2.04 0.15
C PHE A 61 3.13 -0.98 0.97
N VAL A 62 2.12 -1.40 1.73
CA VAL A 62 1.19 -0.53 2.44
C VAL A 62 1.60 -0.35 3.91
N PHE A 63 1.65 0.89 4.37
CA PHE A 63 1.97 1.23 5.75
C PHE A 63 1.20 2.47 6.25
N GLY A 64 0.62 2.36 7.45
CA GLY A 64 -0.36 3.30 8.00
C GLY A 64 0.19 4.24 9.08
N GLY A 65 1.43 4.05 9.53
CA GLY A 65 2.07 4.88 10.55
C GLY A 65 3.58 5.06 10.31
N ARG A 66 4.26 5.62 11.34
CA ARG A 66 5.71 5.50 11.45
C ARG A 66 6.08 4.05 11.73
N PHE A 67 7.19 3.59 11.18
CA PHE A 67 7.72 2.26 11.42
C PHE A 67 8.01 2.03 12.92
N GLY A 68 7.06 1.43 13.64
CA GLY A 68 7.30 0.87 14.97
C GLY A 68 8.25 -0.34 14.89
N PRO A 69 8.79 -0.84 16.02
CA PRO A 69 9.77 -1.94 16.01
C PRO A 69 9.32 -3.18 15.23
N GLU A 70 8.06 -3.59 15.39
CA GLU A 70 7.48 -4.73 14.65
C GLU A 70 7.38 -4.45 13.15
N GLN A 71 7.05 -3.21 12.80
CA GLN A 71 6.94 -2.79 11.40
C GLN A 71 8.33 -2.72 10.74
N ILE A 72 9.35 -2.30 11.49
CA ILE A 72 10.75 -2.34 11.05
C ILE A 72 11.18 -3.78 10.82
N ALA A 73 10.86 -4.70 11.72
CA ALA A 73 11.19 -6.12 11.57
C ALA A 73 10.53 -6.71 10.31
N ALA A 74 9.21 -6.56 10.15
CA ALA A 74 8.49 -7.04 8.97
C ALA A 74 9.02 -6.40 7.67
N PHE A 75 9.32 -5.10 7.71
CA PHE A 75 9.92 -4.40 6.57
C PHE A 75 11.33 -4.91 6.26
N ASN A 76 12.15 -5.24 7.26
CA ASN A 76 13.50 -5.79 7.07
C ASN A 76 13.48 -7.22 6.50
N THR A 77 12.55 -8.06 6.94
CA THR A 77 12.35 -9.39 6.34
C THR A 77 11.92 -9.25 4.88
N PHE A 78 10.99 -8.33 4.60
CA PHE A 78 10.62 -7.99 3.23
C PHE A 78 11.79 -7.39 2.44
N LYS A 79 12.60 -6.52 3.04
CA LYS A 79 13.80 -5.90 2.45
C LYS A 79 14.75 -6.98 1.94
N LYS A 80 15.03 -7.99 2.77
CA LYS A 80 15.92 -9.10 2.40
C LYS A 80 15.41 -9.79 1.15
N PHE A 81 14.13 -10.15 1.14
CA PHE A 81 13.49 -10.75 -0.02
C PHE A 81 13.56 -9.86 -1.26
N ILE A 82 13.21 -8.57 -1.16
CA ILE A 82 13.18 -7.70 -2.35
C ILE A 82 14.56 -7.38 -2.91
N SER A 83 15.56 -7.25 -2.03
CA SER A 83 16.93 -6.94 -2.41
C SER A 83 17.58 -8.12 -3.13
N GLU A 84 17.35 -9.34 -2.65
CA GLU A 84 17.86 -10.56 -3.28
C GLU A 84 17.13 -10.89 -4.58
N SER A 85 15.83 -10.60 -4.65
CA SER A 85 14.96 -10.99 -5.76
C SER A 85 14.93 -9.97 -6.90
N GLY A 86 15.36 -8.73 -6.67
CA GLY A 86 15.32 -7.64 -7.65
C GLY A 86 13.91 -7.08 -7.90
N ILE A 87 12.96 -7.38 -7.01
CA ILE A 87 11.57 -6.91 -7.13
C ILE A 87 11.40 -5.45 -6.67
N THR A 88 12.42 -4.83 -6.06
CA THR A 88 12.40 -3.42 -5.58
C THR A 88 11.95 -2.43 -6.66
N LYS A 89 12.41 -2.60 -7.90
CA LYS A 89 12.01 -1.77 -9.06
C LYS A 89 10.55 -1.92 -9.48
N TYR A 90 9.84 -2.90 -8.94
CA TYR A 90 8.40 -3.09 -9.11
C TYR A 90 7.62 -2.61 -7.90
N THR A 91 8.29 -2.29 -6.79
CA THR A 91 7.68 -1.94 -5.51
C THR A 91 7.44 -0.44 -5.40
N THR A 92 6.21 -0.07 -5.05
CA THR A 92 5.82 1.28 -4.64
C THR A 92 5.39 1.25 -3.19
N LEU A 93 5.81 2.22 -2.40
CA LEU A 93 5.39 2.36 -1.01
C LEU A 93 4.09 3.18 -0.95
N ILE A 94 3.08 2.71 -0.25
CA ILE A 94 1.78 3.37 -0.07
C ILE A 94 1.60 3.74 1.40
N ARG A 95 1.72 5.03 1.70
CA ARG A 95 1.45 5.63 3.01
C ARG A 95 -0.06 5.85 3.15
N THR A 96 -0.73 4.98 3.89
CA THR A 96 -2.16 5.05 4.22
C THR A 96 -2.41 5.80 5.53
N ASN A 97 -3.68 6.04 5.88
CA ASN A 97 -4.07 6.73 7.11
C ASN A 97 -3.37 8.10 7.23
N PHE A 98 -3.33 8.85 6.13
CA PHE A 98 -2.65 10.15 6.04
C PHE A 98 -3.65 11.22 5.60
N PRO A 99 -4.49 11.76 6.50
CA PRO A 99 -5.59 12.68 6.13
C PRO A 99 -5.15 13.92 5.36
N SER A 100 -3.91 14.36 5.58
CA SER A 100 -3.29 15.51 4.91
C SER A 100 -2.63 15.14 3.57
N PHE A 101 -2.97 14.01 2.93
CA PHE A 101 -2.32 13.57 1.68
C PHE A 101 -2.45 14.56 0.51
N ARG A 102 -3.45 15.45 0.57
CA ARG A 102 -3.65 16.57 -0.37
C ARG A 102 -2.66 17.71 -0.17
N ASP A 103 -2.07 17.82 1.02
CA ASP A 103 -1.09 18.86 1.34
C ASP A 103 0.33 18.38 1.02
N GLN A 104 0.89 18.93 -0.05
CA GLN A 104 2.22 18.56 -0.52
C GLN A 104 3.31 18.84 0.54
N LYS A 105 3.13 19.89 1.35
CA LYS A 105 4.08 20.22 2.42
C LYS A 105 4.10 19.13 3.50
N SER A 106 2.94 18.71 3.97
CA SER A 106 2.79 17.61 4.93
C SER A 106 3.39 16.30 4.41
N CYS A 107 3.17 15.98 3.13
CA CYS A 107 3.75 14.79 2.50
C CYS A 107 5.28 14.85 2.45
N GLU A 108 5.86 16.02 2.13
CA GLU A 108 7.31 16.18 2.08
C GLU A 108 7.93 16.13 3.49
N GLU A 109 7.29 16.74 4.49
CA GLU A 109 7.73 16.66 5.89
C GLU A 109 7.74 15.21 6.42
N ASP A 110 6.69 14.43 6.13
CA ASP A 110 6.64 13.00 6.47
C ASP A 110 7.74 12.22 5.72
N ARG A 111 7.92 12.49 4.42
CA ARG A 111 8.98 11.87 3.61
C ARG A 111 10.37 12.11 4.20
N GLN A 112 10.69 13.35 4.57
CA GLN A 112 11.97 13.70 5.18
C GLN A 112 12.14 13.03 6.55
N SER A 113 11.07 12.96 7.34
CA SER A 113 11.07 12.23 8.61
C SER A 113 11.30 10.72 8.45
N LEU A 114 10.82 10.11 7.36
CA LEU A 114 11.08 8.69 7.06
C LEU A 114 12.50 8.43 6.57
N LEU A 115 13.14 9.44 5.98
CA LEU A 115 14.50 9.40 5.43
C LEU A 115 15.57 9.97 6.38
N SER A 116 15.21 10.23 7.63
CA SER A 116 16.12 10.72 8.67
C SER A 116 17.21 9.70 8.99
N GLU A 117 18.30 10.18 9.63
CA GLU A 117 19.57 9.46 9.71
C GLU A 117 19.56 8.17 10.56
N ASP A 118 18.51 7.93 11.34
CA ASP A 118 18.46 6.85 12.33
C ASP A 118 18.37 5.45 11.70
N ASN A 119 18.02 5.33 10.41
CA ASN A 119 17.91 4.04 9.72
C ASN A 119 18.40 4.11 8.27
N LYS A 120 19.73 4.11 8.09
CA LYS A 120 20.42 4.08 6.79
C LYS A 120 19.89 2.99 5.84
N ASP A 121 19.57 1.84 6.41
CA ASP A 121 19.12 0.64 5.71
C ASP A 121 17.70 0.77 5.14
N LEU A 122 16.80 1.41 5.89
CA LEU A 122 15.46 1.76 5.46
C LEU A 122 15.52 2.79 4.33
N LYS A 123 16.36 3.81 4.48
CA LYS A 123 16.56 4.87 3.48
C LYS A 123 17.00 4.33 2.13
N GLU A 124 17.99 3.43 2.11
CA GLU A 124 18.46 2.80 0.87
C GLU A 124 17.33 2.02 0.19
N THR A 125 16.54 1.29 0.98
CA THR A 125 15.42 0.50 0.48
C THR A 125 14.33 1.38 -0.11
N ILE A 126 13.91 2.42 0.62
CA ILE A 126 12.91 3.40 0.16
C ILE A 126 13.36 4.04 -1.17
N ASN A 127 14.63 4.42 -1.26
CA ASN A 127 15.20 5.03 -2.48
C ASN A 127 15.32 4.05 -3.65
N SER A 128 15.39 2.75 -3.38
CA SER A 128 15.41 1.70 -4.42
C SER A 128 14.02 1.36 -4.99
N CYS A 129 12.96 1.75 -4.29
CA CYS A 129 11.57 1.58 -4.72
C CYS A 129 11.14 2.70 -5.68
N ASN A 130 9.98 2.54 -6.33
CA ASN A 130 9.37 3.52 -7.25
C ASN A 130 8.76 4.75 -6.53
N GLY A 131 9.28 5.10 -5.36
CA GLY A 131 8.81 6.21 -4.53
C GLY A 131 7.71 5.84 -3.52
N ILE A 132 7.19 6.89 -2.88
CA ILE A 132 6.13 6.84 -1.87
C ILE A 132 4.90 7.58 -2.41
N ILE A 133 3.73 6.97 -2.29
CA ILE A 133 2.44 7.58 -2.54
C ILE A 133 1.71 7.76 -1.22
N TYR A 134 1.10 8.92 -1.04
CA TYR A 134 0.28 9.26 0.13
C TYR A 134 -1.19 9.17 -0.24
N VAL A 135 -1.95 8.44 0.56
CA VAL A 135 -3.40 8.29 0.37
C VAL A 135 -4.11 8.20 1.72
N ASP A 136 -5.38 8.56 1.71
CA ASP A 136 -6.27 8.32 2.83
C ASP A 136 -7.55 7.63 2.35
N ASN A 137 -7.97 6.61 3.08
CA ASN A 137 -9.17 5.83 2.78
C ASN A 137 -9.92 5.53 4.07
N PRO A 138 -10.46 6.56 4.74
CA PRO A 138 -11.19 6.37 5.98
C PRO A 138 -12.46 5.53 5.72
N PRO A 139 -12.95 4.80 6.74
CA PRO A 139 -14.26 4.13 6.65
C PRO A 139 -15.36 5.17 6.42
N ILE A 140 -16.41 4.77 5.71
CA ILE A 140 -17.62 5.58 5.61
C ILE A 140 -18.47 5.24 6.84
N PRO A 141 -18.93 6.22 7.63
CA PRO A 141 -19.85 5.97 8.73
C PRO A 141 -21.10 5.24 8.25
N GLU A 142 -21.53 4.22 9.01
CA GLU A 142 -22.84 3.59 8.83
C GLU A 142 -23.85 4.41 9.62
N ILE A 143 -24.65 5.20 8.92
CA ILE A 143 -25.71 6.04 9.49
C ILE A 143 -27.00 5.63 8.79
N ASP A 144 -28.06 5.41 9.58
CA ASP A 144 -29.38 5.10 9.04
C ASP A 144 -29.89 6.34 8.28
N GLU A 145 -30.35 6.19 7.03
CA GLU A 145 -30.77 7.31 6.18
C GLU A 145 -31.90 8.15 6.81
N GLU A 146 -32.68 7.55 7.71
CA GLU A 146 -33.76 8.24 8.45
C GLU A 146 -33.24 9.10 9.61
N ASP A 147 -32.05 8.79 10.14
CA ASP A 147 -31.40 9.48 11.25
C ASP A 147 -30.30 10.45 10.77
N ALA A 148 -29.89 10.36 9.50
CA ALA A 148 -28.87 11.21 8.91
C ALA A 148 -29.34 12.66 8.79
N ASP A 149 -28.58 13.59 9.33
CA ASP A 149 -28.82 15.01 9.13
C ASP A 149 -28.01 15.58 7.94
N SER A 150 -28.20 16.87 7.64
CA SER A 150 -27.49 17.51 6.53
C SER A 150 -25.97 17.54 6.73
N ASP A 151 -25.49 17.54 7.98
CA ASP A 151 -24.07 17.59 8.29
C ASP A 151 -23.44 16.20 8.05
N ASP A 152 -24.15 15.12 8.42
CA ASP A 152 -23.77 13.74 8.12
C ASP A 152 -23.64 13.49 6.61
N GLU A 153 -24.65 13.93 5.83
CA GLU A 153 -24.62 13.80 4.36
C GLU A 153 -23.42 14.54 3.75
N GLU A 154 -23.12 15.74 4.24
CA GLU A 154 -21.98 16.53 3.76
C GLU A 154 -20.65 15.86 4.11
N GLU A 155 -20.52 15.30 5.33
CA GLU A 155 -19.34 14.56 5.74
C GLU A 155 -19.12 13.29 4.90
N ILE A 156 -20.16 12.48 4.70
CA ILE A 156 -20.12 11.28 3.86
C ILE A 156 -19.71 11.63 2.43
N SER A 157 -20.25 12.73 1.88
CA SER A 157 -19.89 13.21 0.55
C SER A 157 -18.40 13.56 0.46
N ARG A 158 -17.88 14.34 1.42
CA ARG A 158 -16.45 14.70 1.52
C ARG A 158 -15.55 13.48 1.64
N ILE A 159 -15.97 12.45 2.40
CA ILE A 159 -15.24 11.18 2.52
C ILE A 159 -15.22 10.44 1.18
N LYS A 160 -16.36 10.32 0.50
CA LYS A 160 -16.45 9.67 -0.83
C LYS A 160 -15.53 10.36 -1.84
N GLU A 161 -15.51 11.69 -1.88
CA GLU A 161 -14.61 12.45 -2.74
C GLU A 161 -13.13 12.18 -2.42
N LYS A 162 -12.75 12.19 -1.14
CA LYS A 162 -11.38 11.83 -0.70
C LYS A 162 -10.98 10.43 -1.18
N LYS A 163 -11.86 9.44 -1.02
CA LYS A 163 -11.62 8.05 -1.45
C LYS A 163 -11.44 7.96 -2.96
N GLN A 164 -12.27 8.67 -3.74
CA GLN A 164 -12.13 8.71 -5.21
C GLN A 164 -10.81 9.34 -5.64
N GLU A 165 -10.36 10.40 -4.98
CA GLU A 165 -9.09 11.03 -5.26
C GLU A 165 -7.90 10.12 -4.93
N ALA A 166 -7.93 9.48 -3.75
CA ALA A 166 -6.94 8.48 -3.35
C ALA A 166 -6.85 7.34 -4.38
N ARG A 167 -8.00 6.80 -4.81
CA ARG A 167 -8.08 5.79 -5.89
C ARG A 167 -7.43 6.30 -7.17
N LYS A 168 -7.77 7.52 -7.59
CA LYS A 168 -7.23 8.12 -8.82
C LYS A 168 -5.71 8.30 -8.76
N ILE A 169 -5.17 8.72 -7.62
CA ILE A 169 -3.72 8.86 -7.42
C ILE A 169 -3.02 7.52 -7.64
N VAL A 170 -3.51 6.46 -6.98
CA VAL A 170 -2.88 5.13 -7.08
C VAL A 170 -3.01 4.57 -8.49
N LEU A 171 -4.19 4.65 -9.11
CA LEU A 171 -4.40 4.17 -10.49
C LEU A 171 -3.55 4.92 -11.52
N ASN A 172 -3.41 6.25 -11.37
CA ASN A 172 -2.55 7.04 -12.25
C ASN A 172 -1.07 6.66 -12.10
N HIS A 173 -0.62 6.39 -10.87
CA HIS A 173 0.73 5.90 -10.64
C HIS A 173 0.92 4.50 -11.24
N LEU A 174 -0.05 3.61 -11.03
CA LEU A 174 -0.02 2.26 -11.59
C LEU A 174 0.07 2.31 -13.12
N ALA A 175 -0.73 3.14 -13.78
CA ALA A 175 -0.71 3.31 -15.24
C ALA A 175 0.64 3.85 -15.76
N LYS A 176 1.29 4.77 -15.02
CA LYS A 176 2.57 5.37 -15.40
C LYS A 176 3.77 4.46 -15.15
N ASN A 177 3.75 3.71 -14.04
CA ASN A 177 4.88 2.93 -13.55
C ASN A 177 4.73 1.42 -13.79
N CYS A 178 3.73 0.99 -14.58
CA CYS A 178 3.60 -0.41 -14.96
C CYS A 178 4.81 -0.83 -15.79
N CYS A 179 5.61 -1.73 -15.22
CA CYS A 179 6.76 -2.29 -15.90
C CYS A 179 6.30 -3.09 -17.13
N GLN A 180 6.95 -2.84 -18.27
CA GLN A 180 6.64 -3.55 -19.52
C GLN A 180 6.94 -5.05 -19.44
N THR A 181 7.87 -5.46 -18.57
CA THR A 181 8.24 -6.86 -18.33
C THR A 181 7.86 -7.24 -16.90
N PRO A 182 6.82 -8.07 -16.69
CA PRO A 182 6.42 -8.50 -15.36
C PRO A 182 7.52 -9.27 -14.62
N TYR A 183 7.57 -9.09 -13.31
CA TYR A 183 8.45 -9.82 -12.42
C TYR A 183 8.02 -11.28 -12.28
N LYS A 184 8.97 -12.21 -12.39
CA LYS A 184 8.77 -13.63 -12.06
C LYS A 184 9.90 -14.08 -11.15
N LEU A 185 9.55 -14.86 -10.12
CA LEU A 185 10.55 -15.57 -9.32
C LEU A 185 11.35 -16.50 -10.25
N LYS A 186 12.67 -16.38 -10.22
CA LYS A 186 13.55 -17.33 -10.90
C LYS A 186 13.42 -18.67 -10.17
N LYS A 187 13.07 -19.73 -10.91
CA LYS A 187 13.06 -21.09 -10.39
C LYS A 187 14.46 -21.56 -10.07
#